data_AF-A0A432MJ04-F1
#
_entry.id   AF-A0A432MJ04-F1
#
_cell.length_a   1.000
_cell.length_b   1.000
_cell.length_c   1.000
_cell.angle_alpha   90.00
_cell.angle_beta   90.00
_cell.angle_gamma   90.00
#
_symmetry.space_group_name_H-M   'P 1'
#
loop_
_entity.id
_entity.type
_entity.pdbx_description
1 polymer ?
#
loop_
_entity_poly.entity_id
_entity_poly.type
_entity_poly.pdbx_seq_one_letter_code
_entity_poly.pdbx_strand_id
1 'polypeptide(L)'
;MQEQPERDRRTTRIQRRGNFRDLGEEVPPGVPAAFHNLPDGAQPDRLGLARWLVCEENPLTSRVVANRCWEQIFGRGLVSTSEEFGSQGELPTHPELLDWLATELVRSGWDLKAFFRLLVTSSTYRQSSRVTPELLERDPDNRLLARGPRFRLSAEMIRDQALFVSGLLSPRMHGPPVNPPRPQTGLNAAFGSAIDKPTSTGQDRYRRALYTEWRRTNPYPSMTTFDAPNREVCTVRRDRTNTPLQALVTLNDPVFVEASQALARRMVREGGDSTEGRARRGVRLCLGREPSEKEVAALVSLFQDARSDFADASDAATRMATDPLGPLPEGMDAAELAAWTVVGNVLLNLDEMFLKR
;
A
#
# COMPACT_ATOMS: atom_id res chain seq x y z
N MET A 1 -26.43 11.20 3.09
CA MET A 1 -26.01 11.59 4.46
C MET A 1 -27.28 11.89 5.23
N GLN A 2 -27.51 11.27 6.38
CA GLN A 2 -28.75 11.45 7.15
C GLN A 2 -28.47 12.31 8.39
N GLU A 3 -29.28 13.34 8.59
CA GLU A 3 -29.19 14.20 9.76
C GLU A 3 -29.75 13.48 10.99
N GLN A 4 -29.27 13.85 12.18
CA GLN A 4 -29.85 13.31 13.41
C GLN A 4 -31.31 13.80 13.56
N PRO A 5 -32.24 12.91 13.96
CA PRO A 5 -33.58 13.31 14.35
C PRO A 5 -33.54 14.40 15.40
N GLU A 6 -34.44 15.38 15.34
CA GLU A 6 -34.43 16.54 16.25
C GLU A 6 -34.42 16.15 17.72
N ARG A 7 -35.18 15.11 18.09
CA ARG A 7 -35.24 14.56 19.45
C ARG A 7 -33.90 14.04 19.98
N ASP A 8 -32.97 13.67 19.10
CA ASP A 8 -31.67 13.09 19.43
C ASP A 8 -30.54 14.14 19.35
N ARG A 9 -30.85 15.37 18.92
CA ARG A 9 -29.86 16.46 18.81
C ARG A 9 -29.46 16.94 20.20
N ARG A 10 -28.15 17.02 20.44
CA ARG A 10 -27.58 17.53 21.69
C ARG A 10 -27.37 19.04 21.59
N THR A 11 -27.81 19.77 22.61
CA THR A 11 -27.42 21.17 22.78
C THR A 11 -25.92 21.25 23.07
N THR A 12 -25.18 21.95 22.22
CA THR A 12 -23.73 22.16 22.40
C THR A 12 -23.51 23.45 23.17
N ARG A 13 -22.67 23.42 24.21
CA ARG A 13 -22.35 24.60 25.03
C ARG A 13 -20.84 24.73 25.20
N ILE A 14 -20.36 25.95 25.35
CA ILE A 14 -18.95 26.25 25.64
C ILE A 14 -18.59 25.63 26.99
N GLN A 15 -17.54 24.80 27.03
CA GLN A 15 -17.00 24.27 28.30
C GLN A 15 -15.91 25.22 28.81
N ARG A 16 -16.18 25.92 29.91
CA ARG A 16 -15.24 26.90 30.45
C ARG A 16 -13.99 26.20 30.94
N ARG A 17 -12.83 26.58 30.37
CA ARG A 17 -11.53 25.92 30.62
C ARG A 17 -11.56 24.39 30.39
N GLY A 18 -12.43 23.91 29.50
CA GLY A 18 -12.57 22.47 29.21
C GLY A 18 -13.29 21.66 30.29
N ASN A 19 -13.91 22.30 31.29
CA ASN A 19 -14.68 21.60 32.31
C ASN A 19 -16.10 21.27 31.79
N PHE A 20 -16.37 19.99 31.57
CA PHE A 20 -17.68 19.51 31.07
C PHE A 20 -18.85 19.76 32.03
N ARG A 21 -18.60 20.13 33.29
CA ARG A 21 -19.62 20.49 34.28
C ARG A 21 -19.90 21.99 34.36
N ASP A 22 -18.98 22.83 33.88
CA ASP A 22 -19.11 24.29 33.86
C ASP A 22 -19.42 24.76 32.44
N LEU A 23 -20.72 24.79 32.13
CA LEU A 23 -21.23 25.12 30.81
C LEU A 23 -21.55 26.61 30.70
N GLY A 24 -20.97 27.25 29.69
CA GLY A 24 -21.27 28.60 29.27
C GLY A 24 -22.41 28.66 28.25
N GLU A 25 -22.27 29.58 27.31
CA GLU A 25 -23.25 29.86 26.27
C GLU A 25 -23.44 28.69 25.31
N GLU A 26 -24.63 28.65 24.71
CA GLU A 26 -24.97 27.70 23.66
C GLU A 26 -24.29 28.07 22.35
N VAL A 27 -23.76 27.06 21.67
CA VAL A 27 -23.11 27.19 20.37
C VAL A 27 -24.02 26.57 19.32
N PRO A 28 -24.70 27.38 18.49
CA PRO A 28 -25.53 26.86 17.42
C PRO A 28 -24.68 26.20 16.32
N PRO A 29 -25.26 25.31 15.50
CA PRO A 29 -24.59 24.80 14.31
C PRO A 29 -24.18 25.94 13.37
N GLY A 30 -22.99 25.82 12.78
CA GLY A 30 -22.45 26.83 11.88
C GLY A 30 -21.09 26.42 11.33
N VAL A 31 -20.44 27.35 10.63
CA VAL A 31 -19.08 27.21 10.09
C VAL A 31 -18.13 28.17 10.80
N PRO A 32 -16.82 27.89 10.86
CA PRO A 32 -15.88 28.80 11.52
C PRO A 32 -15.84 30.16 10.80
N ALA A 33 -16.02 31.24 11.56
CA ALA A 33 -16.10 32.61 11.03
C ALA A 33 -14.82 33.12 10.34
N ALA A 34 -13.70 32.40 10.49
CA ALA A 34 -12.44 32.71 9.80
C ALA A 34 -12.48 32.35 8.29
N PHE A 35 -13.49 31.58 7.86
CA PHE A 35 -13.70 31.17 6.48
C PHE A 35 -14.95 31.82 5.88
N HIS A 36 -15.25 31.51 4.62
CA HIS A 36 -16.46 31.99 3.96
C HIS A 36 -17.73 31.44 4.65
N ASN A 37 -18.83 32.19 4.56
CA ASN A 37 -20.11 31.81 5.13
C ASN A 37 -20.72 30.58 4.42
N LEU A 38 -21.74 29.97 5.04
CA LEU A 38 -22.58 29.02 4.33
C LEU A 38 -23.28 29.70 3.14
N PRO A 39 -23.43 29.02 1.98
CA PRO A 39 -24.19 29.55 0.86
C PRO A 39 -25.63 29.89 1.25
N ASP A 40 -26.21 30.89 0.58
CA ASP A 40 -27.59 31.31 0.86
C ASP A 40 -28.58 30.15 0.69
N GLY A 41 -29.45 29.97 1.69
CA GLY A 41 -30.43 28.88 1.74
C GLY A 41 -29.86 27.50 2.14
N ALA A 42 -28.54 27.38 2.35
CA ALA A 42 -27.96 26.17 2.93
C ALA A 42 -28.32 26.05 4.41
N GLN A 43 -28.75 24.85 4.81
CA GLN A 43 -28.98 24.54 6.21
C GLN A 43 -27.64 24.23 6.89
N PRO A 44 -27.40 24.67 8.14
CA PRO A 44 -26.19 24.34 8.90
C PRO A 44 -26.28 22.92 9.48
N ASP A 45 -26.56 21.95 8.61
CA ASP A 45 -26.63 20.52 8.92
C ASP A 45 -25.40 19.78 8.36
N ARG A 46 -25.33 18.46 8.52
CA ARG A 46 -24.19 17.67 8.04
C ARG A 46 -23.99 17.75 6.53
N LEU A 47 -25.07 17.83 5.76
CA LEU A 47 -25.00 17.92 4.30
C LEU A 47 -24.55 19.31 3.87
N GLY A 48 -25.04 20.37 4.53
CA GLY A 48 -24.61 21.74 4.33
C GLY A 48 -23.12 21.91 4.62
N LEU A 49 -22.64 21.39 5.75
CA LEU A 49 -21.21 21.40 6.08
C LEU A 49 -20.38 20.60 5.06
N ALA A 50 -20.85 19.43 4.61
CA ALA A 50 -20.14 18.63 3.61
C ALA A 50 -20.00 19.37 2.28
N ARG A 51 -21.06 20.07 1.82
CA ARG A 51 -21.03 20.89 0.60
C ARG A 51 -20.11 22.09 0.76
N TRP A 52 -20.17 22.77 1.91
CA TRP A 52 -19.30 23.90 2.25
C TRP A 52 -17.81 23.52 2.27
N LEU A 53 -17.47 22.33 2.77
CA LEU A 53 -16.09 21.84 2.81
C LEU A 53 -15.49 21.66 1.40
N VAL A 54 -16.28 21.24 0.42
CA VAL A 54 -15.80 20.97 -0.95
C VAL A 54 -16.15 22.10 -1.94
N CYS A 55 -16.65 23.22 -1.42
CA CYS A 55 -16.98 24.40 -2.22
C CYS A 55 -15.71 25.03 -2.82
N GLU A 56 -15.84 25.70 -3.96
CA GLU A 56 -14.70 26.33 -4.65
C GLU A 56 -14.10 27.47 -3.80
N GLU A 57 -14.95 28.15 -3.03
CA GLU A 57 -14.58 29.19 -2.07
C GLU A 57 -13.84 28.64 -0.85
N ASN A 58 -13.74 27.31 -0.68
CA ASN A 58 -12.92 26.69 0.35
C ASN A 58 -11.48 26.49 -0.14
N PRO A 59 -10.51 27.32 0.31
CA PRO A 59 -9.14 27.26 -0.19
C PRO A 59 -8.35 26.05 0.33
N LEU A 60 -8.81 25.39 1.41
CA LEU A 60 -8.00 24.39 2.12
C LEU A 60 -8.25 22.97 1.63
N THR A 61 -9.50 22.57 1.46
CA THR A 61 -9.85 21.17 1.18
C THR A 61 -9.18 20.67 -0.10
N SER A 62 -9.23 21.46 -1.17
CA SER A 62 -8.60 21.10 -2.46
C SER A 62 -7.08 21.02 -2.36
N ARG A 63 -6.43 21.97 -1.65
CA ARG A 63 -4.98 21.96 -1.39
C ARG A 63 -4.55 20.74 -0.60
N VAL A 64 -5.26 20.41 0.48
CA VAL A 64 -4.97 19.24 1.31
C VAL A 64 -5.10 17.95 0.49
N VAL A 65 -6.18 17.80 -0.28
CA VAL A 65 -6.40 16.61 -1.11
C VAL A 65 -5.34 16.50 -2.22
N ALA A 66 -5.06 17.59 -2.93
CA ALA A 66 -4.02 17.64 -3.96
C ALA A 66 -2.65 17.24 -3.40
N ASN A 67 -2.27 17.78 -2.23
CA ASN A 67 -1.01 17.43 -1.57
C ASN A 67 -0.93 15.96 -1.15
N ARG A 68 -2.03 15.37 -0.64
CA ARG A 68 -2.08 13.95 -0.28
C ARG A 68 -1.99 13.05 -1.50
N CYS A 69 -2.68 13.38 -2.59
CA CYS A 69 -2.55 12.69 -3.87
C CYS A 69 -1.13 12.80 -4.41
N TRP A 70 -0.52 13.98 -4.34
CA TRP A 70 0.88 14.20 -4.69
C TRP A 70 1.82 13.31 -3.85
N GLU A 71 1.68 13.33 -2.52
CA GLU A 71 2.47 12.50 -1.60
C GLU A 71 2.37 11.00 -1.92
N GLN A 72 1.19 10.50 -2.30
CA GLN A 72 1.01 9.09 -2.70
C GLN A 72 1.75 8.73 -3.99
N ILE A 73 1.95 9.70 -4.89
CA ILE A 73 2.65 9.50 -6.16
C ILE A 73 4.15 9.72 -6.02
N PHE A 74 4.54 10.80 -5.34
CA PHE A 74 5.93 11.27 -5.26
C PHE A 74 6.65 10.89 -3.96
N GLY A 75 5.91 10.36 -2.98
CA GLY A 75 6.45 9.85 -1.72
C GLY A 75 6.49 10.89 -0.60
N ARG A 76 6.53 12.17 -0.95
CA ARG A 76 6.51 13.33 -0.05
C ARG A 76 5.58 14.41 -0.61
N GLY A 77 4.77 15.03 0.24
CA GLY A 77 3.92 16.16 -0.14
C GLY A 77 4.72 17.41 -0.49
N LEU A 78 4.11 18.31 -1.26
CA LEU A 78 4.62 19.67 -1.46
C LEU A 78 4.65 20.44 -0.13
N VAL A 79 3.63 20.24 0.69
CA VAL A 79 3.63 20.49 2.14
C VAL A 79 4.00 19.15 2.80
N SER A 80 5.13 19.10 3.52
CA SER A 80 5.61 17.82 4.06
C SER A 80 4.88 17.36 5.32
N THR A 81 4.27 18.30 6.05
CA THR A 81 3.36 18.08 7.18
C THR A 81 1.93 17.95 6.69
N SER A 82 1.60 16.84 6.02
CA SER A 82 0.28 16.61 5.43
C SER A 82 -0.87 16.67 6.44
N GLU A 83 -0.58 16.52 7.72
CA GLU A 83 -1.47 16.63 8.86
C GLU A 83 -1.73 18.09 9.32
N GLU A 84 -0.89 19.05 8.93
CA GLU A 84 -0.97 20.44 9.40
C GLU A 84 -0.68 21.42 8.26
N PHE A 85 -1.72 22.14 7.83
CA PHE A 85 -1.67 23.17 6.78
C PHE A 85 -1.75 24.60 7.36
N GLY A 86 -1.83 24.72 8.69
CA GLY A 86 -1.81 25.98 9.42
C GLY A 86 -0.40 26.46 9.76
N SER A 87 -0.32 27.41 10.69
CA SER A 87 0.94 28.11 11.04
C SER A 87 2.00 27.24 11.72
N GLN A 88 1.63 26.06 12.20
CA GLN A 88 2.56 25.08 12.79
C GLN A 88 3.08 24.05 11.78
N GLY A 89 2.56 24.08 10.54
CA GLY A 89 2.99 23.21 9.45
C GLY A 89 4.16 23.80 8.66
N GLU A 90 4.76 22.99 7.80
CA GLU A 90 5.75 23.48 6.83
C GLU A 90 5.08 24.25 5.68
N LEU A 91 5.79 25.26 5.16
CA LEU A 91 5.38 25.92 3.93
C LEU A 91 5.54 24.99 2.71
N PRO A 92 4.67 25.11 1.70
CA PRO A 92 4.81 24.33 0.48
C PRO A 92 6.13 24.64 -0.23
N THR A 93 6.82 23.62 -0.72
CA THR A 93 8.05 23.81 -1.52
C THR A 93 7.78 24.51 -2.86
N HIS A 94 6.60 24.26 -3.44
CA HIS A 94 6.15 24.82 -4.71
C HIS A 94 4.71 25.35 -4.56
N PRO A 95 4.51 26.56 -4.01
CA PRO A 95 3.18 27.11 -3.71
C PRO A 95 2.29 27.26 -4.96
N GLU A 96 2.83 27.81 -6.04
CA GLU A 96 2.08 28.01 -7.28
C GLU A 96 1.63 26.68 -7.91
N LEU A 97 2.47 25.65 -7.82
CA LEU A 97 2.12 24.30 -8.28
C LEU A 97 0.99 23.70 -7.43
N LEU A 98 1.07 23.85 -6.11
CA LEU A 98 0.02 23.36 -5.21
C LEU A 98 -1.31 24.06 -5.50
N ASP A 99 -1.29 25.37 -5.70
CA ASP A 99 -2.47 26.16 -6.06
C ASP A 99 -3.05 25.72 -7.39
N TRP A 100 -2.21 25.54 -8.41
CA TRP A 100 -2.63 25.04 -9.71
C TRP A 100 -3.27 23.65 -9.60
N LEU A 101 -2.63 22.70 -8.91
CA LEU A 101 -3.17 21.35 -8.70
C LEU A 101 -4.49 21.36 -7.94
N ALA A 102 -4.63 22.21 -6.92
CA ALA A 102 -5.86 22.35 -6.15
C ALA A 102 -7.01 22.86 -7.03
N THR A 103 -6.76 23.88 -7.86
CA THR A 103 -7.77 24.40 -8.80
C THR A 103 -8.13 23.39 -9.89
N GLU A 104 -7.17 22.62 -10.39
CA GLU A 104 -7.41 21.59 -11.41
C GLU A 104 -8.28 20.45 -10.86
N LEU A 105 -8.04 20.03 -9.61
CA LEU A 105 -8.87 19.04 -8.94
C LEU A 105 -10.34 19.50 -8.85
N VAL A 106 -10.57 20.75 -8.46
CA VAL A 106 -11.94 21.32 -8.37
C VAL A 106 -12.56 21.43 -9.76
N ARG A 107 -11.84 21.95 -10.77
CA ARG A 107 -12.30 22.08 -12.16
C ARG A 107 -12.67 20.76 -12.81
N SER A 108 -11.97 19.67 -12.45
CA SER A 108 -12.29 18.32 -12.90
C SER A 108 -13.58 17.74 -12.29
N GLY A 109 -14.23 18.46 -11.37
CA GLY A 109 -15.36 17.93 -10.60
C GLY A 109 -14.91 16.89 -9.57
N TRP A 110 -13.71 17.04 -9.01
CA TRP A 110 -13.09 16.10 -8.05
C TRP A 110 -12.83 14.69 -8.65
N ASP A 111 -12.57 14.58 -9.95
CA ASP A 111 -12.20 13.32 -10.59
C ASP A 111 -10.77 12.91 -10.21
N LEU A 112 -10.67 12.10 -9.15
CA LEU A 112 -9.39 11.57 -8.68
C LEU A 112 -8.66 10.72 -9.73
N LYS A 113 -9.38 10.03 -10.63
CA LYS A 113 -8.74 9.19 -11.65
C LYS A 113 -8.09 10.06 -12.72
N ALA A 114 -8.77 11.12 -13.16
CA ALA A 114 -8.19 12.12 -14.05
C ALA A 114 -7.01 12.83 -13.39
N PHE A 115 -7.14 13.19 -12.12
CA PHE A 115 -6.06 13.83 -11.34
C PHE A 115 -4.83 12.93 -11.20
N PHE A 116 -4.99 11.64 -10.87
CA PHE A 116 -3.85 10.72 -10.83
C PHE A 116 -3.22 10.54 -12.21
N ARG A 117 -4.02 10.48 -13.28
CA ARG A 117 -3.50 10.44 -14.66
C ARG A 117 -2.64 11.66 -14.95
N LEU A 118 -3.08 12.86 -14.56
CA LEU A 118 -2.32 14.10 -14.71
C LEU A 118 -0.95 13.99 -14.02
N LEU A 119 -0.92 13.54 -12.76
CA LEU A 119 0.32 13.39 -12.01
C LEU A 119 1.29 12.38 -12.66
N VAL A 120 0.82 11.17 -12.99
CA VAL A 120 1.69 10.10 -13.52
C VAL A 120 2.10 10.31 -14.98
N THR A 121 1.44 11.21 -15.71
CA THR A 121 1.83 11.58 -17.09
C THR A 121 2.67 12.86 -17.16
N SER A 122 2.88 13.55 -16.02
CA SER A 122 3.76 14.72 -15.93
C SER A 122 5.19 14.40 -16.37
N SER A 123 5.93 15.42 -16.82
CA SER A 123 7.38 15.31 -17.04
C SER A 123 8.09 14.96 -15.73
N THR A 124 7.67 15.58 -14.62
CA THR A 124 8.24 15.38 -13.28
C THR A 124 8.20 13.92 -12.84
N TYR A 125 7.07 13.22 -13.03
CA TYR A 125 6.93 11.81 -12.69
C TYR A 125 7.78 10.91 -13.60
N ARG A 126 7.88 11.25 -14.89
CA ARG A 126 8.61 10.46 -15.90
C ARG A 126 10.13 10.68 -15.88
N GLN A 127 10.65 11.49 -14.96
CA GLN A 127 12.10 11.66 -14.78
C GLN A 127 12.76 10.35 -14.36
N SER A 128 14.06 10.22 -14.63
CA SER A 128 14.83 9.08 -14.14
C SER A 128 14.92 9.12 -12.61
N SER A 129 14.65 7.99 -11.97
CA SER A 129 14.81 7.78 -10.52
C SER A 129 16.28 7.50 -10.10
N ARG A 130 17.25 7.65 -11.02
CA ARG A 130 18.68 7.47 -10.74
C ARG A 130 19.18 8.59 -9.84
N VAL A 131 19.84 8.22 -8.74
CA VAL A 131 20.45 9.16 -7.79
C VAL A 131 21.95 9.18 -8.00
N THR A 132 22.52 10.36 -8.30
CA THR A 132 23.98 10.56 -8.30
C THR A 132 24.42 11.10 -6.93
N PRO A 133 25.69 10.92 -6.53
CA PRO A 133 26.20 11.47 -5.26
C PRO A 133 25.92 12.98 -5.11
N GLU A 134 26.07 13.74 -6.18
CA GLU A 134 25.88 15.20 -6.19
C GLU A 134 24.40 15.57 -5.98
N LEU A 135 23.47 14.81 -6.59
CA LEU A 135 22.04 15.00 -6.38
C LEU A 135 21.61 14.61 -4.96
N LEU A 136 22.22 13.57 -4.40
CA LEU A 136 21.96 13.12 -3.03
C LEU A 136 22.43 14.16 -2.01
N GLU A 137 23.61 14.75 -2.22
CA GLU A 137 24.16 15.78 -1.34
C GLU A 137 23.32 17.07 -1.37
N ARG A 138 22.87 17.49 -2.55
CA ARG A 138 22.10 18.74 -2.70
C ARG A 138 20.64 18.64 -2.27
N ASP A 139 20.00 17.50 -2.56
CA ASP A 139 18.58 17.28 -2.27
C ASP A 139 18.34 15.80 -1.91
N PRO A 140 18.69 15.38 -0.68
CA PRO A 140 18.59 14.00 -0.25
C PRO A 140 17.15 13.48 -0.27
N ASP A 141 16.21 14.37 0.03
CA ASP A 141 14.78 14.06 0.15
C ASP A 141 13.99 14.24 -1.17
N ASN A 142 14.66 14.64 -2.25
CA ASN A 142 14.03 14.97 -3.54
C ASN A 142 12.92 16.04 -3.42
N ARG A 143 13.07 17.01 -2.53
CA ARG A 143 12.12 18.11 -2.29
C ARG A 143 11.97 19.04 -3.49
N LEU A 144 13.05 19.20 -4.26
CA LEU A 144 13.13 20.03 -5.46
C LEU A 144 12.79 19.24 -6.73
N LEU A 145 12.43 17.96 -6.59
CA LEU A 145 11.95 17.11 -7.68
C LEU A 145 12.98 16.97 -8.81
N ALA A 146 14.27 16.95 -8.48
CA ALA A 146 15.37 16.82 -9.43
C ALA A 146 15.48 15.42 -10.07
N ARG A 147 14.72 14.45 -9.56
CA ARG A 147 14.68 13.05 -10.03
C ARG A 147 13.29 12.45 -9.87
N GLY A 148 13.05 11.33 -10.55
CA GLY A 148 11.83 10.54 -10.42
C GLY A 148 11.61 10.03 -8.99
N PRO A 149 10.35 9.77 -8.60
CA PRO A 149 10.05 9.35 -7.24
C PRO A 149 10.52 7.92 -6.99
N ARG A 150 11.34 7.74 -5.94
CA ARG A 150 11.81 6.43 -5.49
C ARG A 150 11.59 6.24 -4.00
N PHE A 151 10.64 5.39 -3.63
CA PHE A 151 10.34 5.10 -2.22
C PHE A 151 9.65 3.74 -2.05
N ARG A 152 9.66 3.22 -0.83
CA ARG A 152 9.07 1.91 -0.51
C ARG A 152 7.55 1.93 -0.50
N LEU A 153 6.98 0.86 -1.03
CA LEU A 153 5.55 0.58 -1.04
C LEU A 153 5.02 0.35 0.38
N SER A 154 3.71 0.57 0.56
CA SER A 154 3.07 0.26 1.84
C SER A 154 2.95 -1.26 2.01
N ALA A 155 2.80 -1.71 3.26
CA ALA A 155 2.54 -3.10 3.60
C ALA A 155 1.47 -3.79 2.74
N GLU A 156 0.36 -3.09 2.49
CA GLU A 156 -0.76 -3.60 1.68
C GLU A 156 -0.33 -3.78 0.22
N MET A 157 0.41 -2.82 -0.33
CA MET A 157 0.88 -2.86 -1.72
C MET A 157 1.94 -3.94 -1.93
N ILE A 158 2.85 -4.15 -0.96
CA ILE A 158 3.88 -5.21 -1.01
C ILE A 158 3.21 -6.59 -1.15
N ARG A 159 2.22 -6.87 -0.29
CA ARG A 159 1.46 -8.12 -0.37
C ARG A 159 0.70 -8.25 -1.69
N ASP A 160 -0.04 -7.21 -2.07
CA ASP A 160 -0.85 -7.22 -3.28
C ASP A 160 0.01 -7.39 -4.55
N GLN A 161 1.21 -6.80 -4.58
CA GLN A 161 2.15 -6.96 -5.68
C GLN A 161 2.68 -8.39 -5.78
N ALA A 162 3.06 -9.03 -4.68
CA ALA A 162 3.49 -10.43 -4.68
C ALA A 162 2.37 -11.36 -5.22
N LEU A 163 1.12 -11.14 -4.79
CA LEU A 163 -0.03 -11.88 -5.31
C LEU A 163 -0.32 -11.56 -6.79
N PHE A 164 -0.11 -10.32 -7.22
CA PHE A 164 -0.36 -9.92 -8.61
C PHE A 164 0.65 -10.56 -9.57
N VAL A 165 1.95 -10.46 -9.29
CA VAL A 165 2.99 -10.99 -10.16
C VAL A 165 3.02 -12.53 -10.16
N SER A 166 2.58 -13.17 -9.06
CA SER A 166 2.39 -14.63 -9.00
C SER A 166 1.08 -15.11 -9.62
N GLY A 167 0.15 -14.20 -9.96
CA GLY A 167 -1.14 -14.52 -10.57
C GLY A 167 -2.20 -15.04 -9.59
N LEU A 168 -1.97 -14.89 -8.29
CA LEU A 168 -2.91 -15.31 -7.24
C LEU A 168 -3.95 -14.24 -6.90
N LEU A 169 -3.66 -12.95 -7.15
CA LEU A 169 -4.51 -11.84 -6.70
C LEU A 169 -5.95 -11.95 -7.22
N SER A 170 -6.92 -12.02 -6.31
CA SER A 170 -8.34 -12.00 -6.67
C SER A 170 -8.79 -10.57 -7.02
N PRO A 171 -9.50 -10.37 -8.17
CA PRO A 171 -10.06 -9.08 -8.55
C PRO A 171 -11.36 -8.74 -7.81
N ARG A 172 -11.84 -9.59 -6.89
CA ARG A 172 -13.14 -9.44 -6.23
C ARG A 172 -13.20 -8.20 -5.34
N MET A 173 -14.08 -7.28 -5.70
CA MET A 173 -14.40 -6.07 -4.93
C MET A 173 -15.59 -6.27 -3.99
N HIS A 174 -15.66 -5.47 -2.93
CA HIS A 174 -16.74 -5.39 -1.93
C HIS A 174 -16.93 -6.66 -1.08
N GLY A 175 -17.86 -6.65 -0.14
CA GLY A 175 -18.12 -7.79 0.76
C GLY A 175 -17.27 -7.77 2.03
N PRO A 176 -17.37 -8.82 2.86
CA PRO A 176 -16.80 -8.85 4.20
C PRO A 176 -15.26 -8.93 4.19
N PRO A 177 -14.61 -8.62 5.32
CA PRO A 177 -13.18 -8.86 5.50
C PRO A 177 -12.80 -10.34 5.40
N VAL A 178 -11.54 -10.60 5.04
CA VAL A 178 -10.96 -11.95 4.89
C VAL A 178 -9.76 -12.16 5.81
N ASN A 179 -9.40 -13.42 6.03
CA ASN A 179 -8.29 -13.82 6.90
C ASN A 179 -7.24 -14.57 6.06
N PRO A 180 -6.16 -13.89 5.61
CA PRO A 180 -5.02 -14.57 5.02
C PRO A 180 -4.35 -15.53 6.01
N PRO A 181 -3.49 -16.45 5.53
CA PRO A 181 -2.68 -17.30 6.41
C PRO A 181 -1.94 -16.45 7.45
N ARG A 182 -2.06 -16.85 8.72
CA ARG A 182 -1.34 -16.25 9.85
C ARG A 182 -1.02 -17.32 10.91
N PRO A 183 0.05 -17.14 11.71
CA PRO A 183 0.35 -18.05 12.81
C PRO A 183 -0.81 -18.11 13.80
N GLN A 184 -1.14 -19.32 14.28
CA GLN A 184 -2.07 -19.50 15.39
C GLN A 184 -1.31 -19.26 16.69
N THR A 185 -1.78 -18.31 17.49
CA THR A 185 -1.07 -17.89 18.72
C THR A 185 -1.52 -18.70 19.95
N GLY A 186 -2.68 -19.36 19.88
CA GLY A 186 -3.24 -20.10 21.01
C GLY A 186 -3.75 -19.19 22.14
N LEU A 187 -3.72 -17.87 21.97
CA LEU A 187 -4.07 -16.88 22.99
C LEU A 187 -5.59 -16.66 23.12
N ASN A 188 -6.40 -17.57 22.59
CA ASN A 188 -7.86 -17.48 22.56
C ASN A 188 -8.47 -17.29 23.96
N ALA A 189 -7.84 -17.83 25.00
CA ALA A 189 -8.26 -17.67 26.39
C ALA A 189 -8.07 -16.23 26.91
N ALA A 190 -7.08 -15.48 26.41
CA ALA A 190 -6.74 -14.14 26.88
C ALA A 190 -7.43 -13.02 26.10
N PHE A 191 -7.66 -13.19 24.78
CA PHE A 191 -8.29 -12.15 23.95
C PHE A 191 -9.47 -12.63 23.09
N GLY A 192 -10.03 -13.79 23.43
CA GLY A 192 -11.25 -14.35 22.86
C GLY A 192 -11.03 -15.29 21.66
N SER A 193 -12.04 -16.11 21.36
CA SER A 193 -12.01 -17.15 20.30
C SER A 193 -11.81 -16.64 18.88
N ALA A 194 -11.86 -15.32 18.69
CA ALA A 194 -11.75 -14.71 17.39
C ALA A 194 -10.29 -14.40 16.99
N ILE A 195 -9.30 -14.57 17.87
CA ILE A 195 -7.88 -14.32 17.55
C ILE A 195 -7.39 -15.30 16.49
N ASP A 196 -7.61 -16.59 16.68
CA ASP A 196 -7.15 -17.64 15.77
C ASP A 196 -8.27 -18.04 14.78
N LYS A 197 -8.87 -17.06 14.10
CA LYS A 197 -9.81 -17.34 13.01
C LYS A 197 -9.14 -18.19 11.92
N PRO A 198 -9.88 -19.15 11.33
CA PRO A 198 -9.35 -19.96 10.25
C PRO A 198 -9.04 -19.11 9.01
N THR A 199 -8.02 -19.57 8.27
CA THR A 199 -7.64 -18.99 6.98
C THR A 199 -8.82 -19.05 6.00
N SER A 200 -9.07 -17.94 5.31
CA SER A 200 -10.06 -17.88 4.23
C SER A 200 -9.70 -18.83 3.08
N THR A 201 -10.71 -19.41 2.45
CA THR A 201 -10.53 -20.39 1.36
C THR A 201 -10.85 -19.79 -0.01
N GLY A 202 -10.46 -20.48 -1.08
CA GLY A 202 -10.72 -20.07 -2.45
C GLY A 202 -10.18 -18.67 -2.78
N GLN A 203 -10.96 -17.88 -3.52
CA GLN A 203 -10.56 -16.51 -3.89
C GLN A 203 -10.40 -15.59 -2.69
N ASP A 204 -11.09 -15.86 -1.58
CA ASP A 204 -11.05 -15.02 -0.39
C ASP A 204 -9.68 -15.05 0.31
N ARG A 205 -8.90 -16.12 0.11
CA ARG A 205 -7.50 -16.23 0.56
C ARG A 205 -6.58 -15.17 -0.05
N TYR A 206 -6.84 -14.82 -1.32
CA TYR A 206 -5.96 -14.00 -2.15
C TYR A 206 -6.55 -12.63 -2.49
N ARG A 207 -7.53 -12.14 -1.72
CA ARG A 207 -8.04 -10.78 -1.91
C ARG A 207 -6.99 -9.75 -1.58
N ARG A 208 -7.18 -8.56 -2.16
CA ARG A 208 -6.41 -7.36 -1.84
C ARG A 208 -6.31 -7.15 -0.32
N ALA A 209 -5.14 -6.75 0.14
CA ALA A 209 -4.81 -6.44 1.52
C ALA A 209 -5.79 -5.44 2.18
N LEU A 210 -6.43 -4.60 1.37
CA LEU A 210 -7.54 -3.72 1.81
C LEU A 210 -8.68 -4.48 2.51
N TYR A 211 -8.92 -5.74 2.13
CA TYR A 211 -9.97 -6.59 2.70
C TYR A 211 -9.47 -7.46 3.86
N THR A 212 -8.18 -7.41 4.22
CA THR A 212 -7.66 -8.19 5.34
C THR A 212 -8.28 -7.70 6.65
N GLU A 213 -8.78 -8.62 7.48
CA GLU A 213 -9.31 -8.30 8.80
C GLU A 213 -8.21 -7.62 9.64
N TRP A 214 -8.51 -6.42 10.13
CA TRP A 214 -7.60 -5.64 10.97
C TRP A 214 -8.20 -5.45 12.35
N ARG A 215 -7.50 -5.95 13.38
CA ARG A 215 -7.83 -5.67 14.78
C ARG A 215 -6.76 -4.81 15.43
N ARG A 216 -7.21 -3.84 16.23
CA ARG A 216 -6.32 -2.93 16.97
C ARG A 216 -5.30 -3.68 17.84
N THR A 217 -5.74 -4.75 18.51
CA THR A 217 -4.92 -5.56 19.42
C THR A 217 -4.21 -6.74 18.75
N ASN A 218 -4.54 -7.05 17.50
CA ASN A 218 -3.95 -8.16 16.77
C ASN A 218 -3.89 -7.82 15.27
N PRO A 219 -2.99 -6.91 14.86
CA PRO A 219 -2.80 -6.57 13.46
C PRO A 219 -2.24 -7.77 12.69
N TYR A 220 -2.35 -7.74 11.36
CA TYR A 220 -1.78 -8.80 10.54
C TYR A 220 -0.23 -8.77 10.64
N PRO A 221 0.44 -9.87 11.04
CA PRO A 221 1.85 -9.83 11.42
C PRO A 221 2.79 -9.26 10.35
N SER A 222 2.72 -9.77 9.11
CA SER A 222 3.58 -9.28 8.03
C SER A 222 3.35 -7.80 7.74
N MET A 223 2.10 -7.32 7.77
CA MET A 223 1.83 -5.88 7.59
C MET A 223 2.45 -5.03 8.69
N THR A 224 2.47 -5.51 9.94
CA THR A 224 3.06 -4.80 11.06
C THR A 224 4.58 -4.63 10.87
N THR A 225 5.25 -5.65 10.34
CA THR A 225 6.69 -5.57 10.00
C THR A 225 6.97 -4.56 8.87
N PHE A 226 5.99 -4.30 8.00
CA PHE A 226 6.05 -3.30 6.92
C PHE A 226 5.37 -1.97 7.30
N ASP A 227 5.49 -1.57 8.58
CA ASP A 227 5.07 -0.25 9.11
C ASP A 227 3.57 0.07 8.96
N ALA A 228 2.71 -0.96 8.89
CA ALA A 228 1.27 -0.75 8.87
C ALA A 228 0.77 -0.20 10.23
N PRO A 229 0.01 0.92 10.26
CA PRO A 229 -0.38 1.57 11.51
C PRO A 229 -1.44 0.78 12.28
N ASN A 230 -1.20 0.44 13.54
CA ASN A 230 -2.08 -0.37 14.40
C ASN A 230 -3.49 0.19 14.71
N ARG A 231 -3.88 1.33 14.12
CA ARG A 231 -5.17 2.06 14.27
C ARG A 231 -5.47 2.52 15.69
N GLU A 232 -4.46 2.65 16.54
CA GLU A 232 -4.63 3.24 17.87
C GLU A 232 -4.71 4.76 17.85
N VAL A 233 -4.02 5.34 16.88
CA VAL A 233 -3.95 6.78 16.63
C VAL A 233 -4.25 7.06 15.15
N CYS A 234 -4.66 8.29 14.84
CA CYS A 234 -4.80 8.72 13.46
C CYS A 234 -3.40 8.86 12.83
N THR A 235 -3.13 8.11 11.78
CA THR A 235 -1.86 8.16 11.04
C THR A 235 -2.10 8.76 9.66
N VAL A 236 -1.74 10.03 9.48
CA VAL A 236 -1.87 10.73 8.20
C VAL A 236 -0.70 10.40 7.28
N ARG A 237 0.53 10.56 7.79
CA ARG A 237 1.78 10.16 7.14
C ARG A 237 2.27 8.86 7.75
N ARG A 238 2.63 7.89 6.90
CA ARG A 238 3.16 6.59 7.34
C ARG A 238 4.68 6.62 7.28
N ASP A 239 5.32 6.08 8.30
CA ASP A 239 6.75 5.85 8.28
C ASP A 239 7.11 4.76 7.27
N ARG A 240 8.35 4.80 6.79
CA ARG A 240 8.89 3.82 5.86
C ARG A 240 10.25 3.39 6.36
N THR A 241 10.33 2.18 6.89
CA THR A 241 11.58 1.59 7.36
C THR A 241 12.15 0.63 6.33
N ASN A 242 13.45 0.36 6.46
CA ASN A 242 14.14 -0.67 5.71
C ASN A 242 14.97 -1.49 6.70
N THR A 243 14.41 -2.61 7.16
CA THR A 243 15.06 -3.46 8.16
C THR A 243 15.36 -4.83 7.58
N PRO A 244 16.42 -5.52 8.05
CA PRO A 244 16.67 -6.91 7.66
C PRO A 244 15.49 -7.84 7.97
N LEU A 245 14.70 -7.54 9.02
CA LEU A 245 13.52 -8.31 9.39
C LEU A 245 12.46 -8.30 8.28
N GLN A 246 12.28 -7.19 7.57
CA GLN A 246 11.37 -7.11 6.43
C GLN A 246 11.77 -8.08 5.30
N ALA A 247 13.08 -8.17 5.01
CA ALA A 247 13.59 -9.13 4.03
C ALA A 247 13.41 -10.59 4.48
N LEU A 248 13.49 -10.86 5.78
CA LEU A 248 13.20 -12.19 6.33
C LEU A 248 11.71 -12.54 6.23
N VAL A 249 10.81 -11.57 6.39
CA VAL A 249 9.37 -11.80 6.21
C VAL A 249 9.05 -12.18 4.77
N THR A 250 9.60 -11.49 3.78
CA THR A 250 9.35 -11.81 2.35
C THR A 250 9.97 -13.14 1.91
N LEU A 251 11.02 -13.62 2.60
CA LEU A 251 11.57 -14.95 2.37
C LEU A 251 10.72 -16.06 2.98
N ASN A 252 10.18 -15.85 4.19
CA ASN A 252 9.70 -16.95 5.04
C ASN A 252 8.21 -16.94 5.35
N ASP A 253 7.52 -15.79 5.28
CA ASP A 253 6.09 -15.75 5.60
C ASP A 253 5.30 -16.57 4.56
N PRO A 254 4.34 -17.43 4.99
CA PRO A 254 3.63 -18.34 4.11
C PRO A 254 3.00 -17.69 2.88
N VAL A 255 2.57 -16.42 2.98
CA VAL A 255 1.98 -15.71 1.83
C VAL A 255 3.00 -15.49 0.71
N PHE A 256 4.26 -15.21 1.04
CA PHE A 256 5.31 -15.00 0.04
C PHE A 256 5.87 -16.32 -0.50
N VAL A 257 5.93 -17.37 0.32
CA VAL A 257 6.27 -18.73 -0.13
C VAL A 257 5.20 -19.26 -1.09
N GLU A 258 3.92 -19.08 -0.76
CA GLU A 258 2.81 -19.43 -1.66
C GLU A 258 2.87 -18.66 -2.98
N ALA A 259 3.18 -17.35 -2.91
CA ALA A 259 3.37 -16.51 -4.08
C ALA A 259 4.60 -16.94 -4.92
N SER A 260 5.71 -17.36 -4.30
CA SER A 260 6.87 -17.84 -5.04
C SER A 260 6.61 -19.17 -5.74
N GLN A 261 5.86 -20.08 -5.12
CA GLN A 261 5.40 -21.33 -5.76
C GLN A 261 4.52 -21.05 -6.97
N ALA A 262 3.59 -20.10 -6.85
CA ALA A 262 2.71 -19.73 -7.95
C ALA A 262 3.48 -19.00 -9.07
N LEU A 263 4.43 -18.14 -8.71
CA LEU A 263 5.34 -17.50 -9.65
C LEU A 263 6.20 -18.52 -10.40
N ALA A 264 6.73 -19.54 -9.73
CA ALA A 264 7.48 -20.63 -10.35
C ALA A 264 6.66 -21.37 -11.41
N ARG A 265 5.41 -21.75 -11.08
CA ARG A 265 4.48 -22.38 -12.04
C ARG A 265 4.23 -21.48 -13.25
N ARG A 266 4.09 -20.17 -13.05
CA ARG A 266 3.94 -19.20 -14.15
C ARG A 266 5.20 -19.08 -15.00
N MET A 267 6.38 -19.04 -14.39
CA MET A 267 7.66 -18.97 -15.09
C MET A 267 7.85 -20.18 -16.00
N VAL A 268 7.59 -21.40 -15.50
CA VAL A 268 7.68 -22.64 -16.30
C VAL A 268 6.67 -22.63 -17.45
N ARG A 269 5.42 -22.25 -17.19
CA ARG A 269 4.34 -22.24 -18.20
C ARG A 269 4.52 -21.17 -19.27
N GLU A 270 4.98 -19.97 -18.89
CA GLU A 270 4.99 -18.78 -19.75
C GLU A 270 6.40 -18.44 -20.27
N GLY A 271 7.44 -19.11 -19.77
CA GLY A 271 8.85 -18.86 -20.10
C GLY A 271 9.41 -19.71 -21.24
N GLY A 272 8.64 -20.65 -21.77
CA GLY A 272 9.07 -21.60 -22.81
C GLY A 272 9.97 -22.72 -22.27
N ASP A 273 10.70 -23.35 -23.18
CA ASP A 273 11.43 -24.61 -22.91
C ASP A 273 12.84 -24.39 -22.35
N SER A 274 13.40 -23.18 -22.45
CA SER A 274 14.74 -22.87 -21.96
C SER A 274 14.73 -22.33 -20.53
N THR A 275 15.76 -22.67 -19.77
CA THR A 275 15.98 -22.15 -18.40
C THR A 275 16.12 -20.62 -18.43
N GLU A 276 16.85 -20.10 -19.42
CA GLU A 276 17.04 -18.68 -19.65
C GLU A 276 15.70 -17.98 -19.94
N GLY A 277 14.84 -18.57 -20.78
CA GLY A 277 13.52 -18.04 -21.10
C GLY A 277 12.64 -17.89 -19.86
N ARG A 278 12.66 -18.90 -18.98
CA ARG A 278 11.94 -18.91 -17.70
C ARG A 278 12.48 -17.87 -16.71
N ALA A 279 13.81 -17.75 -16.59
CA ALA A 279 14.45 -16.72 -15.78
C ALA A 279 14.08 -15.31 -16.29
N ARG A 280 14.15 -15.08 -17.60
CA ARG A 280 13.72 -13.80 -18.22
C ARG A 280 12.25 -13.51 -17.98
N ARG A 281 11.39 -14.53 -18.04
CA ARG A 281 9.96 -14.36 -17.74
C ARG A 281 9.75 -13.91 -16.29
N GLY A 282 10.43 -14.54 -15.34
CA GLY A 282 10.36 -14.15 -13.92
C GLY A 282 10.73 -12.69 -13.69
N VAL A 283 11.88 -12.25 -14.24
CA VAL A 283 12.30 -10.84 -14.11
C VAL A 283 11.30 -9.87 -14.72
N ARG A 284 10.74 -10.19 -15.90
CA ARG A 284 9.73 -9.31 -16.54
C ARG A 284 8.42 -9.24 -15.76
N LEU A 285 7.98 -10.35 -15.16
CA LEU A 285 6.78 -10.39 -14.32
C LEU A 285 6.96 -9.54 -13.06
N CYS A 286 8.14 -9.64 -12.43
CA CYS A 286 8.44 -8.95 -11.17
C CYS A 286 8.79 -7.47 -11.38
N LEU A 287 9.69 -7.18 -12.32
CA LEU A 287 10.35 -5.87 -12.45
C LEU A 287 9.84 -5.03 -13.63
N GLY A 288 8.99 -5.59 -14.50
CA GLY A 288 8.41 -4.85 -15.64
C GLY A 288 9.42 -4.39 -16.70
N ARG A 289 10.65 -4.90 -16.67
CA ARG A 289 11.73 -4.60 -17.61
C ARG A 289 12.44 -5.86 -18.10
N GLU A 290 13.18 -5.74 -19.18
CA GLU A 290 14.08 -6.79 -19.62
C GLU A 290 15.26 -6.96 -18.64
N PRO A 291 15.65 -8.20 -18.31
CA PRO A 291 16.86 -8.46 -17.52
C PRO A 291 18.11 -8.26 -18.36
N SER A 292 19.21 -7.92 -17.68
CA SER A 292 20.54 -8.01 -18.24
C SER A 292 21.03 -9.46 -18.32
N GLU A 293 21.99 -9.74 -19.19
CA GLU A 293 22.60 -11.07 -19.31
C GLU A 293 23.23 -11.56 -18.01
N LYS A 294 23.77 -10.65 -17.19
CA LYS A 294 24.32 -10.99 -15.86
C LYS A 294 23.24 -11.46 -14.90
N GLU A 295 22.08 -10.81 -14.89
CA GLU A 295 20.94 -11.23 -14.05
C GLU A 295 20.42 -12.60 -14.49
N VAL A 296 20.29 -12.84 -15.79
CA VAL A 296 19.86 -14.15 -16.31
C VAL A 296 20.86 -15.24 -15.92
N ALA A 297 22.15 -15.02 -16.12
CA ALA A 297 23.19 -15.99 -15.76
C ALA A 297 23.17 -16.32 -14.25
N ALA A 298 23.01 -15.32 -13.38
CA ALA A 298 22.94 -15.53 -11.94
C ALA A 298 21.69 -16.35 -11.53
N LEU A 299 20.53 -16.06 -12.13
CA LEU A 299 19.29 -16.80 -11.84
C LEU A 299 19.33 -18.24 -12.36
N VAL A 300 19.96 -18.47 -13.53
CA VAL A 300 20.16 -19.79 -14.11
C VAL A 300 21.11 -20.61 -13.23
N SER A 301 22.21 -20.03 -12.75
CA SER A 301 23.11 -20.69 -11.79
C SER A 301 22.37 -21.08 -10.52
N LEU A 302 21.62 -20.14 -9.91
CA LEU A 302 20.83 -20.42 -8.72
C LEU A 302 19.82 -21.56 -8.94
N PHE A 303 19.16 -21.59 -10.10
CA PHE A 303 18.25 -22.67 -10.46
C PHE A 303 18.97 -24.02 -10.54
N GLN A 304 20.14 -24.07 -11.18
CA GLN A 304 20.91 -25.30 -11.35
C GLN A 304 21.38 -25.85 -10.00
N ASP A 305 21.90 -24.99 -9.13
CA ASP A 305 22.33 -25.34 -7.79
C ASP A 305 21.15 -25.89 -6.97
N ALA A 306 20.04 -25.15 -6.92
CA ALA A 306 18.84 -25.58 -6.20
C ALA A 306 18.25 -26.89 -6.76
N ARG A 307 18.27 -27.08 -8.09
CA ARG A 307 17.78 -28.32 -8.72
C ARG A 307 18.66 -29.51 -8.35
N SER A 308 19.97 -29.32 -8.26
CA SER A 308 20.90 -30.36 -7.80
C SER A 308 20.59 -30.76 -6.36
N ASP A 309 20.42 -29.79 -5.46
CA ASP A 309 20.10 -30.05 -4.06
C ASP A 309 18.76 -30.80 -3.89
N PHE A 310 17.76 -30.45 -4.71
CA PHE A 310 16.45 -31.10 -4.68
C PHE A 310 16.42 -32.48 -5.36
N ALA A 311 17.36 -32.78 -6.25
CA ALA A 311 17.46 -34.10 -6.88
C ALA A 311 17.75 -35.20 -5.85
N ASP A 312 18.55 -34.89 -4.83
CA ASP A 312 18.93 -35.81 -3.76
C ASP A 312 17.92 -35.83 -2.58
N ALA A 313 16.92 -34.93 -2.60
CA ALA A 313 16.00 -34.69 -1.48
C ALA A 313 14.52 -34.63 -1.93
N SER A 314 13.98 -35.73 -2.44
CA SER A 314 12.62 -35.83 -3.02
C SER A 314 11.50 -35.31 -2.12
N ASP A 315 11.57 -35.55 -0.80
CA ASP A 315 10.59 -35.07 0.17
C ASP A 315 10.65 -33.55 0.37
N ALA A 316 11.86 -32.97 0.34
CA ALA A 316 12.04 -31.52 0.43
C ALA A 316 11.58 -30.84 -0.86
N ALA A 317 11.90 -31.43 -2.02
CA ALA A 317 11.45 -30.97 -3.33
C ALA A 317 9.92 -30.94 -3.41
N THR A 318 9.27 -32.03 -3.02
CA THR A 318 7.80 -32.14 -3.04
C THR A 318 7.16 -31.08 -2.14
N ARG A 319 7.65 -30.91 -0.90
CA ARG A 319 7.15 -29.86 0.02
C ARG A 319 7.33 -28.46 -0.57
N MET A 320 8.53 -28.12 -1.04
CA MET A 320 8.82 -26.81 -1.62
C MET A 320 8.00 -26.50 -2.88
N ALA A 321 7.57 -27.52 -3.64
CA ALA A 321 6.76 -27.34 -4.84
C ALA A 321 5.23 -27.30 -4.57
N THR A 322 4.77 -27.74 -3.39
CA THR A 322 3.34 -27.99 -3.12
C THR A 322 2.75 -27.36 -1.87
N ASP A 323 3.52 -27.13 -0.81
CA ASP A 323 2.98 -26.63 0.46
C ASP A 323 3.39 -25.15 0.65
N PRO A 324 2.46 -24.19 0.74
CA PRO A 324 1.03 -24.34 0.97
C PRO A 324 0.11 -24.18 -0.26
N LEU A 325 0.66 -23.97 -1.46
CA LEU A 325 -0.12 -23.63 -2.65
C LEU A 325 -1.11 -24.71 -3.09
N GLY A 326 -0.73 -25.99 -2.96
CA GLY A 326 -1.49 -27.16 -3.39
C GLY A 326 -0.70 -28.09 -4.31
N PRO A 327 -1.34 -29.18 -4.81
CA PRO A 327 -0.66 -30.25 -5.52
C PRO A 327 0.08 -29.79 -6.78
N LEU A 328 1.08 -30.58 -7.18
CA LEU A 328 1.81 -30.41 -8.43
C LEU A 328 0.84 -30.44 -9.62
N PRO A 329 0.98 -29.52 -10.60
CA PRO A 329 0.27 -29.65 -11.87
C PRO A 329 0.71 -30.92 -12.62
N GLU A 330 -0.19 -31.48 -13.43
CA GLU A 330 0.10 -32.67 -14.23
C GLU A 330 1.31 -32.45 -15.14
N GLY A 331 2.21 -33.43 -15.19
CA GLY A 331 3.41 -33.40 -16.04
C GLY A 331 4.55 -32.51 -15.56
N MET A 332 4.46 -31.90 -14.37
CA MET A 332 5.55 -31.09 -13.81
C MET A 332 6.41 -31.89 -12.83
N ASP A 333 7.74 -31.72 -12.96
CA ASP A 333 8.73 -32.31 -12.04
C ASP A 333 8.79 -31.51 -10.73
N ALA A 334 8.80 -32.23 -9.60
CA ALA A 334 8.84 -31.65 -8.26
C ALA A 334 10.17 -30.92 -8.00
N ALA A 335 11.30 -31.50 -8.42
CA ALA A 335 12.61 -30.91 -8.21
C ALA A 335 12.79 -29.63 -9.05
N GLU A 336 12.34 -29.65 -10.30
CA GLU A 336 12.31 -28.46 -11.16
C GLU A 336 11.45 -27.34 -10.58
N LEU A 337 10.21 -27.63 -10.15
CA LEU A 337 9.34 -26.59 -9.57
C LEU A 337 9.88 -26.08 -8.24
N ALA A 338 10.44 -26.93 -7.39
CA ALA A 338 11.07 -26.52 -6.14
C ALA A 338 12.24 -25.55 -6.39
N ALA A 339 13.10 -25.85 -7.37
CA ALA A 339 14.19 -24.97 -7.76
C ALA A 339 13.68 -23.61 -8.30
N TRP A 340 12.64 -23.62 -9.15
CA TRP A 340 12.02 -22.38 -9.59
C TRP A 340 11.31 -21.61 -8.47
N THR A 341 10.79 -22.28 -7.44
CA THR A 341 10.24 -21.63 -6.24
C THR A 341 11.33 -20.86 -5.50
N VAL A 342 12.54 -21.41 -5.37
CA VAL A 342 13.69 -20.71 -4.78
C VAL A 342 14.04 -19.46 -5.59
N VAL A 343 14.13 -19.59 -6.91
CA VAL A 343 14.36 -18.43 -7.80
C VAL A 343 13.25 -17.39 -7.66
N GLY A 344 11.99 -17.83 -7.65
CA GLY A 344 10.83 -16.96 -7.46
C GLY A 344 10.85 -16.24 -6.11
N ASN A 345 11.29 -16.90 -5.06
CA ASN A 345 11.43 -16.32 -3.72
C ASN A 345 12.50 -15.23 -3.70
N VAL A 346 13.65 -15.44 -4.36
CA VAL A 346 14.67 -14.40 -4.55
C VAL A 346 14.12 -13.22 -5.34
N LEU A 347 13.42 -13.47 -6.45
CA LEU A 347 12.81 -12.42 -7.28
C LEU A 347 11.81 -11.58 -6.48
N LEU A 348 10.95 -12.22 -5.68
CA LEU A 348 9.99 -11.53 -4.81
C LEU A 348 10.64 -10.76 -3.66
N ASN A 349 11.91 -11.01 -3.36
CA ASN A 349 12.67 -10.36 -2.28
C ASN A 349 13.66 -9.29 -2.76
N LEU A 350 13.69 -8.97 -4.06
CA LEU A 350 14.53 -7.88 -4.57
C LEU A 350 14.06 -6.52 -4.03
N ASP A 351 14.98 -5.60 -3.76
CA ASP A 351 14.63 -4.23 -3.33
C ASP A 351 13.76 -3.52 -4.40
N GLU A 352 14.01 -3.81 -5.68
CA GLU A 352 13.18 -3.39 -6.81
C GLU A 352 11.70 -3.78 -6.66
N MET A 353 11.38 -4.93 -6.06
CA MET A 353 9.99 -5.37 -5.90
C MET A 353 9.22 -4.49 -4.92
N PHE A 354 9.91 -3.84 -3.99
CA PHE A 354 9.26 -3.07 -2.94
C PHE A 354 9.34 -1.56 -3.18
N LEU A 355 9.91 -1.14 -4.32
CA LEU A 355 10.09 0.27 -4.66
C LEU A 355 9.14 0.72 -5.77
N LYS A 356 8.51 1.86 -5.55
CA LYS A 356 7.94 2.67 -6.63
C LYS A 356 9.09 3.40 -7.33
N ARG A 357 9.14 3.40 -8.66
CA ARG A 357 10.22 3.99 -9.47
C ARG A 357 9.71 4.72 -10.69
#